data_AF-A0A2I0KDY7-F1
#
_entry.id   AF-A0A2I0KDY7-F1
#
_cell.length_a   1.000
_cell.length_b   1.000
_cell.length_c   1.000
_cell.angle_alpha   90.00
_cell.angle_beta   90.00
_cell.angle_gamma   90.00
#
_symmetry.space_group_name_H-M   'P 1'
#
loop_
_entity.id
_entity.type
_entity.pdbx_description
1 polymer ?
#
loop_
_entity_poly.entity_id
_entity_poly.type
_entity_poly.pdbx_seq_one_letter_code
_entity_poly.pdbx_strand_id
1 'polypeptide(L)'
;MIVIGLFISQVGLPGTGKTLLAKAVAGEAEVPFISCSASEFVELYVGMGASRVRDLFARAKKEAPSIIFIDEIDAVAKGRDGKFRIVSNDEREQTLNQLLTEMDGFDSSSAVIVLGATNRSDVLDPALRRPGRFDRIVTVCIFIISLSKG
;
A
#
# COMPACT_ATOMS: atom_id res chain seq x y z
N MET A 1 10.89 -10.33 3.82
CA MET A 1 10.20 -9.02 3.74
C MET A 1 10.11 -8.40 5.11
N ILE A 2 10.59 -7.18 5.26
CA ILE A 2 10.18 -6.35 6.39
C ILE A 2 9.02 -5.51 5.88
N VAL A 3 7.78 -5.86 6.25
CA VAL A 3 6.66 -4.99 5.94
C VAL A 3 6.68 -3.85 6.96
N ILE A 4 7.16 -2.69 6.52
CA ILE A 4 7.27 -1.52 7.39
C ILE A 4 6.29 -0.49 6.87
N GLY A 5 5.23 -0.20 7.61
CA GLY A 5 4.57 1.11 7.50
C GLY A 5 3.36 1.15 6.56
N LEU A 6 2.18 1.14 7.16
CA LEU A 6 1.04 1.87 6.65
C LEU A 6 1.15 3.33 7.12
N PHE A 7 1.32 4.27 6.19
CA PHE A 7 1.26 5.70 6.44
C PHE A 7 -0.20 6.16 6.49
N ILE A 8 -0.65 6.61 7.66
CA ILE A 8 -2.00 7.13 7.86
C ILE A 8 -1.94 8.65 8.00
N SER A 9 -2.63 9.39 7.11
CA SER A 9 -2.94 10.81 7.37
C SER A 9 -4.16 10.90 8.27
N GLN A 10 -4.07 11.58 9.41
CA GLN A 10 -5.27 11.97 10.15
C GLN A 10 -5.71 13.42 9.90
N VAL A 11 -4.97 14.23 9.12
CA VAL A 11 -5.33 15.64 8.89
C VAL A 11 -5.20 16.06 7.42
N GLY A 12 -6.36 16.20 6.77
CA GLY A 12 -6.79 17.49 6.22
C GLY A 12 -6.68 17.75 4.71
N LEU A 13 -5.56 17.45 4.05
CA LEU A 13 -5.38 17.87 2.64
C LEU A 13 -4.64 16.79 1.83
N PRO A 14 -5.15 16.35 0.66
CA PRO A 14 -4.34 15.58 -0.28
C PRO A 14 -3.07 16.37 -0.65
N GLY A 15 -1.95 15.68 -0.85
CA GLY A 15 -0.64 16.32 -1.05
C GLY A 15 0.24 16.44 0.20
N THR A 16 -0.05 15.69 1.27
CA THR A 16 0.74 15.72 2.53
C THR A 16 2.17 15.18 2.46
N GLY A 17 2.69 14.88 1.27
CA GLY A 17 4.07 14.44 1.11
C GLY A 17 4.37 13.00 1.54
N LYS A 18 3.37 12.11 1.72
CA LYS A 18 3.61 10.69 2.04
C LYS A 18 4.46 9.99 0.99
N THR A 19 4.12 10.22 -0.28
CA THR A 19 4.89 9.75 -1.43
C THR A 19 6.30 10.33 -1.43
N LEU A 20 6.46 11.59 -1.00
CA LEU A 20 7.78 12.23 -0.90
C LEU A 20 8.61 11.65 0.26
N LEU A 21 8.00 11.37 1.42
CA LEU A 21 8.63 10.71 2.55
C LEU A 21 9.08 9.30 2.16
N ALA A 22 8.22 8.53 1.51
CA ALA A 22 8.55 7.20 1.01
C ALA A 22 9.70 7.23 -0.01
N LYS A 23 9.68 8.19 -0.94
CA LYS A 23 10.78 8.42 -1.89
C LYS A 23 12.08 8.82 -1.19
N ALA A 24 12.02 9.68 -0.17
CA ALA A 24 13.18 10.09 0.60
C ALA A 24 13.80 8.91 1.35
N VAL A 25 12.98 8.03 1.95
CA VAL A 25 13.45 6.80 2.60
C VAL A 25 14.15 5.88 1.59
N ALA A 26 13.60 5.74 0.39
CA ALA A 26 14.24 4.94 -0.66
C ALA A 26 15.54 5.55 -1.19
N GLY A 27 15.59 6.87 -1.33
CA GLY A 27 16.80 7.61 -1.72
C GLY A 27 17.91 7.48 -0.67
N GLU A 28 17.57 7.61 0.61
CA GLU A 28 18.52 7.45 1.73
C GLU A 28 19.04 6.01 1.84
N ALA A 29 18.19 5.02 1.52
CA ALA A 29 18.58 3.62 1.49
C ALA A 29 19.29 3.20 0.19
N GLU A 30 19.35 4.07 -0.82
CA GLU A 30 19.88 3.81 -2.17
C GLU A 30 19.26 2.57 -2.86
N VAL A 31 17.96 2.32 -2.64
CA VAL A 31 17.23 1.18 -3.20
C VAL A 31 16.20 1.61 -4.26
N PRO A 32 15.92 0.76 -5.27
CA PRO A 32 14.84 0.99 -6.21
C PRO A 32 13.50 1.27 -5.52
N PHE A 33 12.79 2.28 -6.04
CA PHE A 33 11.47 2.71 -5.56
C PHE A 33 10.42 2.46 -6.63
N ILE A 34 9.51 1.52 -6.37
CA ILE A 34 8.43 1.14 -7.26
C ILE A 34 7.13 1.67 -6.68
N SER A 35 6.52 2.68 -7.32
CA SER A 35 5.26 3.28 -6.86
C SER A 35 4.09 2.98 -7.79
N CYS A 36 2.92 2.73 -7.22
CA CYS A 36 1.64 2.61 -7.92
C CYS A 36 0.48 3.15 -7.06
N SER A 37 -0.59 3.64 -7.68
CA SER A 37 -1.87 3.85 -6.98
C SER A 37 -2.65 2.55 -6.94
N ALA A 38 -3.25 2.20 -5.79
CA ALA A 38 -4.10 1.02 -5.69
C ALA A 38 -5.35 1.11 -6.58
N SER A 39 -5.76 2.33 -6.96
CA SER A 39 -6.84 2.53 -7.93
C SER A 39 -6.53 1.93 -9.30
N GLU A 40 -5.25 1.80 -9.66
CA GLU A 40 -4.79 1.15 -10.89
C GLU A 40 -5.10 -0.36 -10.89
N PHE A 41 -5.38 -0.98 -9.75
CA PHE A 41 -5.79 -2.37 -9.71
C PHE A 41 -7.31 -2.56 -9.82
N VAL A 42 -8.08 -1.47 -9.77
CA VAL A 42 -9.54 -1.50 -9.89
C VAL A 42 -9.91 -1.36 -11.36
N GLU A 43 -10.09 -2.49 -12.03
CA GLU A 43 -10.46 -2.56 -13.45
C GLU A 43 -11.90 -3.06 -13.63
N LEU A 44 -12.40 -2.98 -14.86
CA LEU A 44 -13.69 -3.57 -15.28
C LEU A 44 -13.53 -5.02 -15.77
N TYR A 45 -12.29 -5.51 -15.87
CA TYR A 45 -11.96 -6.81 -16.44
C TYR A 45 -11.44 -7.76 -15.37
N VAL A 46 -12.23 -8.81 -15.12
CA VAL A 46 -11.97 -9.84 -14.11
C VAL A 46 -10.54 -10.38 -14.21
N GLY A 47 -9.84 -10.36 -13.09
CA GLY A 47 -8.50 -10.93 -12.94
C GLY A 47 -7.33 -10.03 -13.35
N MET A 48 -7.58 -8.90 -14.04
CA MET A 48 -6.51 -7.96 -14.42
C MET A 48 -5.84 -7.32 -13.20
N GLY A 49 -6.64 -6.93 -12.20
CA GLY A 49 -6.12 -6.36 -10.95
C GLY A 49 -5.19 -7.32 -10.22
N ALA A 50 -5.61 -8.58 -10.06
CA ALA A 50 -4.80 -9.63 -9.44
C ALA A 50 -3.50 -9.92 -10.23
N SER A 51 -3.54 -9.92 -11.58
CA SER A 51 -2.33 -10.09 -12.38
C SER A 51 -1.34 -8.95 -12.17
N ARG A 52 -1.80 -7.70 -12.17
CA ARG A 52 -0.94 -6.53 -11.93
C ARG A 52 -0.28 -6.57 -10.55
N VAL A 53 -1.00 -7.04 -9.54
CA VAL A 53 -0.42 -7.27 -8.21
C VAL A 53 0.72 -8.28 -8.29
N ARG A 54 0.53 -9.44 -8.94
CA ARG A 54 1.63 -10.42 -9.11
C ARG A 54 2.82 -9.83 -9.83
N ASP A 55 2.58 -9.07 -10.91
CA ASP A 55 3.64 -8.46 -11.70
C ASP A 55 4.43 -7.41 -10.90
N LEU A 56 3.74 -6.59 -10.10
CA LEU A 56 4.36 -5.62 -9.18
C LEU A 56 5.33 -6.30 -8.22
N PHE A 57 4.86 -7.34 -7.53
CA PHE A 57 5.67 -8.04 -6.54
C PHE A 57 6.79 -8.87 -7.19
N ALA A 58 6.53 -9.47 -8.36
CA ALA A 58 7.56 -10.16 -9.13
C ALA A 58 8.68 -9.21 -9.60
N ARG A 59 8.33 -7.99 -10.03
CA ARG A 59 9.30 -6.95 -10.37
C ARG A 59 10.13 -6.52 -9.16
N ALA A 60 9.49 -6.25 -8.03
CA ALA A 60 10.19 -5.87 -6.80
C ALA A 60 11.16 -6.95 -6.31
N LYS A 61 10.77 -8.23 -6.41
CA LYS A 61 11.64 -9.38 -6.09
C LYS A 61 12.89 -9.41 -6.99
N LYS A 62 12.75 -9.10 -8.28
CA LYS A 62 13.89 -9.04 -9.23
C LYS A 62 14.82 -7.86 -8.95
N GLU A 63 14.27 -6.74 -8.49
CA GLU A 63 15.01 -5.52 -8.17
C GLU A 63 15.49 -5.47 -6.70
N ALA A 64 15.36 -6.56 -5.93
CA ALA A 64 15.69 -6.58 -4.51
C ALA A 64 17.19 -6.30 -4.24
N PRO A 65 17.54 -5.51 -3.20
CA PRO A 65 16.66 -4.89 -2.22
C PRO A 65 15.84 -3.72 -2.81
N SER A 66 14.54 -3.63 -2.53
CA SER A 66 13.66 -2.62 -3.14
C SER A 66 12.50 -2.20 -2.24
N ILE A 67 11.89 -1.06 -2.54
CA ILE A 67 10.71 -0.53 -1.86
C ILE A 67 9.53 -0.47 -2.83
N ILE A 68 8.43 -1.11 -2.47
CA ILE A 68 7.12 -0.91 -3.10
C ILE A 68 6.36 0.16 -2.31
N PHE A 69 5.79 1.14 -3.00
CA PHE A 69 4.87 2.13 -2.42
C PHE A 69 3.50 2.05 -3.10
N ILE A 70 2.47 1.72 -2.32
CA ILE A 70 1.09 1.64 -2.76
C ILE A 70 0.32 2.82 -2.17
N ASP A 71 -0.03 3.79 -3.02
CA ASP A 71 -0.88 4.92 -2.61
C ASP A 71 -2.36 4.56 -2.66
N GLU A 72 -3.18 5.31 -1.91
CA GLU A 72 -4.65 5.16 -1.88
C GLU A 72 -5.10 3.71 -1.67
N ILE A 73 -4.45 2.97 -0.76
CA ILE A 73 -4.72 1.53 -0.57
C ILE A 73 -6.19 1.25 -0.18
N ASP A 74 -6.92 2.24 0.32
CA ASP A 74 -8.36 2.18 0.53
C ASP A 74 -9.19 2.03 -0.76
N ALA A 75 -8.62 2.24 -1.95
CA ALA A 75 -9.28 1.99 -3.22
C ALA A 75 -9.59 0.50 -3.46
N VAL A 76 -8.69 -0.40 -3.02
CA VAL A 76 -8.86 -1.86 -3.10
C VAL A 76 -9.25 -2.49 -1.76
N ALA A 77 -9.10 -1.75 -0.67
CA ALA A 77 -9.30 -2.26 0.70
C ALA A 77 -10.55 -1.73 1.41
N LYS A 78 -11.46 -1.08 0.69
CA LYS A 78 -12.73 -0.59 1.26
C LYS A 78 -13.53 -1.75 1.86
N GLY A 79 -13.83 -1.64 3.15
CA GLY A 79 -14.80 -2.49 3.83
C GLY A 79 -16.13 -2.56 3.08
N ARG A 80 -16.82 -3.69 3.23
CA ARG A 80 -18.06 -4.10 2.53
C ARG A 80 -19.27 -3.19 2.81
N ASP A 81 -19.17 -1.90 2.54
CA ASP A 81 -20.30 -0.97 2.63
C ASP A 81 -21.22 -1.18 1.43
N GLY A 82 -22.18 -2.09 1.66
CA GLY A 82 -23.22 -2.43 0.70
C GLY A 82 -24.02 -1.20 0.29
N LYS A 83 -24.01 -0.91 -1.02
CA LYS A 83 -25.15 -0.36 -1.80
C LYS A 83 -24.86 -0.09 -3.29
N PHE A 84 -23.68 -0.38 -3.82
CA PHE A 84 -23.44 -0.17 -5.27
C PHE A 84 -22.56 -1.26 -5.90
N ARG A 85 -23.16 -2.00 -6.86
CA ARG A 85 -22.55 -2.90 -7.86
C ARG A 85 -22.08 -4.29 -7.39
N ILE A 86 -22.97 -5.26 -7.57
CA ILE A 86 -22.77 -6.70 -7.34
C ILE A 86 -21.63 -7.30 -8.18
N VAL A 87 -21.25 -6.70 -9.31
CA VAL A 87 -20.18 -7.25 -10.21
C VAL A 87 -18.78 -6.72 -9.86
N SER A 88 -18.65 -5.50 -9.33
CA SER A 88 -17.33 -4.91 -9.05
C SER A 88 -16.75 -5.28 -7.69
N ASN A 89 -17.54 -5.94 -6.83
CA ASN A 89 -17.07 -6.30 -5.49
C ASN A 89 -16.16 -7.52 -5.54
N ASP A 90 -16.52 -8.53 -6.35
CA ASP A 90 -15.77 -9.77 -6.50
C ASP A 90 -14.36 -9.53 -7.05
N GLU A 91 -14.21 -8.63 -8.04
CA GLU A 91 -12.89 -8.30 -8.59
C GLU A 91 -11.97 -7.57 -7.61
N ARG A 92 -12.53 -6.64 -6.82
CA ARG A 92 -11.78 -5.93 -5.79
C ARG A 92 -11.36 -6.88 -4.67
N GLU A 93 -12.26 -7.74 -4.23
CA GLU A 93 -11.97 -8.76 -3.23
C GLU A 93 -10.91 -9.75 -3.73
N GLN A 94 -10.97 -10.17 -5.00
CA GLN A 94 -9.94 -10.99 -5.61
C GLN A 94 -8.58 -10.28 -5.65
N THR A 95 -8.56 -9.00 -6.01
CA THR A 95 -7.34 -8.19 -6.07
C THR A 95 -6.74 -7.99 -4.67
N LEU A 96 -7.58 -7.68 -3.67
CA LEU A 96 -7.19 -7.59 -2.27
C LEU A 96 -6.61 -8.91 -1.79
N ASN A 97 -7.29 -10.03 -2.03
CA ASN A 97 -6.81 -11.36 -1.64
C ASN A 97 -5.49 -11.72 -2.30
N GLN A 98 -5.28 -11.32 -3.56
CA GLN A 98 -3.98 -11.50 -4.22
C GLN A 98 -2.89 -10.64 -3.58
N LEU A 99 -3.19 -9.40 -3.20
CA LEU A 99 -2.26 -8.53 -2.46
C LEU A 99 -1.87 -9.16 -1.12
N LEU A 100 -2.85 -9.64 -0.37
CA LEU A 100 -2.64 -10.35 0.89
C LEU A 100 -1.80 -11.61 0.71
N THR A 101 -2.04 -12.38 -0.37
CA THR A 101 -1.29 -13.60 -0.69
C THR A 101 0.16 -13.29 -1.04
N GLU A 102 0.41 -12.24 -1.83
CA GLU A 102 1.78 -11.80 -2.09
C GLU A 102 2.44 -11.33 -0.78
N MET A 103 1.75 -10.61 0.10
CA MET A 103 2.31 -10.20 1.39
C MET A 103 2.60 -11.41 2.31
N ASP A 104 1.74 -12.43 2.35
CA ASP A 104 1.95 -13.63 3.16
C ASP A 104 3.07 -14.53 2.59
N GLY A 105 3.28 -14.49 1.28
CA GLY A 105 4.22 -15.35 0.54
C GLY A 105 5.69 -14.90 0.56
N PHE A 106 6.03 -13.77 1.20
CA PHE A 106 7.43 -13.35 1.29
C PHE A 106 8.12 -14.02 2.47
N ASP A 107 9.12 -14.84 2.14
CA ASP A 107 10.04 -15.35 3.14
C ASP A 107 10.91 -14.21 3.70
N SER A 108 11.34 -14.31 4.94
CA SER A 108 12.17 -13.31 5.65
C SER A 108 13.47 -12.96 4.90
N SER A 109 13.92 -13.82 4.00
CA SER A 109 15.09 -13.66 3.11
C SER A 109 14.93 -12.63 1.98
N SER A 110 13.70 -12.28 1.63
CA SER A 110 13.42 -11.32 0.56
C SER A 110 13.57 -9.87 1.06
N ALA A 111 14.56 -9.15 0.54
CA ALA A 111 14.90 -7.78 0.92
C ALA A 111 13.96 -6.71 0.29
N VAL A 112 12.66 -7.02 0.23
CA VAL A 112 11.64 -6.09 -0.26
C VAL A 112 10.88 -5.51 0.93
N ILE A 113 10.60 -4.21 0.87
CA ILE A 113 9.79 -3.48 1.84
C ILE A 113 8.54 -2.97 1.12
N VAL A 114 7.37 -3.16 1.73
CA VAL A 114 6.09 -2.66 1.20
C VAL A 114 5.57 -1.54 2.11
N LEU A 115 5.36 -0.37 1.51
CA LEU A 115 4.78 0.82 2.13
C LEU A 115 3.36 1.01 1.57
N GLY A 116 2.37 1.16 2.44
CA GLY A 116 1.00 1.50 2.06
C GLY A 116 0.66 2.91 2.52
N ALA A 117 -0.09 3.68 1.74
CA ALA A 117 -0.61 4.98 2.16
C ALA A 117 -2.13 5.04 2.02
N THR A 118 -2.78 5.62 3.02
CA THR A 118 -4.22 5.94 2.98
C THR A 118 -4.53 7.25 3.69
N ASN A 119 -5.63 7.87 3.29
CA ASN A 119 -6.26 8.97 4.02
C ASN A 119 -7.47 8.51 4.85
N ARG A 120 -7.86 7.23 4.77
CA ARG A 120 -9.07 6.67 5.38
C ARG A 120 -8.80 5.35 6.09
N SER A 121 -8.16 5.43 7.26
CA SER A 121 -7.88 4.24 8.07
C SER A 121 -9.14 3.55 8.62
N ASP A 122 -10.25 4.29 8.70
CA ASP A 122 -11.56 3.82 9.17
C ASP A 122 -12.18 2.77 8.23
N VAL A 123 -11.91 2.84 6.93
CA VAL A 123 -12.51 1.92 5.94
C VAL A 123 -11.57 0.80 5.50
N LEU A 124 -10.35 0.74 6.03
CA LEU A 124 -9.39 -0.30 5.66
C LEU A 124 -9.78 -1.66 6.23
N ASP A 125 -9.78 -2.66 5.34
CA ASP A 125 -9.96 -4.06 5.69
C ASP A 125 -9.02 -4.46 6.86
N PRO A 126 -9.55 -5.01 7.98
CA PRO A 126 -8.75 -5.44 9.11
C PRO A 126 -7.68 -6.49 8.75
N ALA A 127 -7.87 -7.26 7.68
CA ALA A 127 -6.92 -8.26 7.20
C ALA A 127 -5.57 -7.64 6.82
N LEU A 128 -5.53 -6.39 6.37
CA LEU A 128 -4.28 -5.69 6.04
C LEU A 128 -3.42 -5.37 7.27
N ARG A 129 -4.03 -5.27 8.45
CA ARG A 129 -3.39 -4.91 9.73
C ARG A 129 -2.96 -6.12 10.55
N ARG A 130 -3.11 -7.34 10.03
CA ARG A 130 -2.71 -8.57 10.74
C ARG A 130 -1.18 -8.73 10.73
N PRO A 131 -0.60 -9.37 11.76
CA PRO A 131 0.82 -9.72 11.80
C PRO A 131 1.31 -10.41 10.52
N GLY A 132 2.51 -10.06 10.04
CA GLY A 132 3.07 -10.49 8.75
C GLY A 132 2.67 -9.61 7.56
N ARG A 133 1.82 -8.60 7.75
CA ARG A 133 1.34 -7.67 6.72
C ARG A 133 1.68 -6.26 7.16
N PHE A 134 0.77 -5.29 7.17
CA PHE A 134 1.09 -3.94 7.66
C PHE A 134 1.22 -3.88 9.19
N ASP A 135 2.30 -4.48 9.71
CA ASP A 135 2.59 -4.68 11.13
C ASP A 135 3.01 -3.39 11.85
N ARG A 136 3.42 -2.38 11.07
CA ARG A 136 3.80 -1.06 11.54
C ARG A 136 2.88 -0.03 10.93
N ILE A 137 2.25 0.76 11.77
CA ILE A 137 1.42 1.89 11.37
C ILE A 137 2.13 3.17 11.81
N VAL A 138 2.33 4.08 10.86
CA VAL A 138 2.95 5.39 11.11
C VAL A 138 1.92 6.46 10.79
N THR A 139 1.44 7.14 11.83
CA THR A 139 0.55 8.29 11.64
C THR A 139 1.40 9.53 11.37
N VAL A 140 1.22 10.15 10.19
CA VAL A 140 1.93 11.36 9.81
C VAL A 140 1.02 12.56 10.03
N CYS A 141 1.35 13.37 11.04
CA CYS A 141 0.71 14.66 11.29
C CYS A 141 1.56 15.79 10.73
N ILE A 142 1.03 16.53 9.75
CA ILE A 142 1.75 17.62 9.07
C ILE A 142 2.12 18.79 9.98
N PHE A 143 1.47 18.93 11.13
CA PHE A 143 1.77 20.01 12.08
C PHE A 143 3.21 19.98 12.62
N ILE A 144 3.92 18.84 12.55
CA ILE A 144 5.26 18.70 13.13
C ILE A 144 6.38 19.11 12.14
N ILE A 145 6.19 18.98 10.82
CA ILE A 145 7.25 19.34 9.85
C ILE A 145 7.37 20.86 9.69
N SER A 146 6.29 21.62 9.92
CA SER A 146 6.34 23.09 9.91
C SER A 146 6.98 23.71 11.16
N LEU A 147 7.09 22.97 12.28
CA LEU A 147 7.66 23.49 13.53
C LEU A 147 9.16 23.20 13.71
N SER A 148 9.78 22.43 12.80
CA SER A 148 11.23 22.19 12.81
C SER A 148 12.02 23.18 11.95
N LYS A 149 11.35 24.16 11.33
CA LYS A 149 11.98 25.30 10.67
C LYS A 149 11.46 26.60 11.30
N GLY A 150 11.94 26.87 12.50
CA GLY A 150 11.79 28.12 13.24
C GLY A 150 13.01 28.33 14.10
#